data_AF-X8BF41-F1
#
_entry.id   AF-X8BF41-F1
#
_cell.length_a   1.000
_cell.length_b   1.000
_cell.length_c   1.000
_cell.angle_alpha   90.00
_cell.angle_beta   90.00
_cell.angle_gamma   90.00
#
_symmetry.space_group_name_H-M   'P 1'
#
loop_
_entity.id
_entity.type
_entity.pdbx_description
1 polymer ?
#
loop_
_entity_poly.entity_id
_entity_poly.type
_entity_poly.pdbx_seq_one_letter_code
_entity_poly.pdbx_strand_id
1 'polypeptide(L)'
;MTRNLGQMITFDIRIPLAIEMIVDLRLDKQRFMVDGEIALRASAHAAEPLLLVIDVGKPRPSDIMVHVAATSIRGELLRIVAGVDGEIRRYIAQHVANEIDSPQSQAAQVIDVAKELAAAWDSA
;
A
#
# COMPACT_ATOMS: atom_id res chain seq x y z
N MET A 1 17.01 -18.40 -23.37
CA MET A 1 16.97 -17.33 -22.36
C MET A 1 17.78 -17.82 -21.18
N THR A 2 18.99 -17.29 -20.96
CA THR A 2 19.87 -17.72 -19.87
C THR A 2 19.63 -16.78 -18.70
N ARG A 3 18.84 -17.19 -17.70
CA ARG A 3 18.56 -16.38 -16.52
C ARG A 3 19.67 -16.60 -15.49
N ASN A 4 20.41 -15.55 -15.13
CA ASN A 4 21.39 -15.60 -14.06
C ASN A 4 20.69 -15.61 -12.69
N LEU A 5 21.14 -16.47 -11.76
CA LEU A 5 20.74 -16.40 -10.36
C LEU A 5 21.02 -14.98 -9.81
N GLY A 6 20.10 -14.44 -9.02
CA GLY A 6 20.25 -13.14 -8.36
C GLY A 6 19.80 -11.91 -9.16
N GLN A 7 19.25 -12.05 -10.37
CA GLN A 7 18.70 -10.90 -11.09
C GLN A 7 17.45 -10.38 -10.38
N MET A 8 17.54 -9.16 -9.85
CA MET A 8 16.45 -8.45 -9.20
C MET A 8 15.39 -8.04 -10.22
N ILE A 9 14.13 -8.35 -9.93
CA ILE A 9 12.97 -7.90 -10.70
C ILE A 9 12.25 -6.85 -9.85
N THR A 10 11.88 -5.72 -10.44
CA THR A 10 11.15 -4.65 -9.74
C THR A 10 9.72 -4.57 -10.24
N PHE A 11 8.78 -4.39 -9.32
CA PHE A 11 7.36 -4.21 -9.56
C PHE A 11 6.93 -2.85 -9.06
N ASP A 12 6.18 -2.13 -9.90
CA ASP A 12 5.43 -0.95 -9.48
C ASP A 12 3.99 -1.40 -9.18
N ILE A 13 3.55 -1.20 -7.94
CA ILE A 13 2.27 -1.65 -7.40
C ILE A 13 1.42 -0.42 -7.15
N ARG A 14 0.15 -0.47 -7.58
CA ARG A 14 -0.83 0.59 -7.38
C ARG A 14 -2.04 0.05 -6.60
N ILE A 15 -2.29 0.63 -5.43
CA ILE A 15 -3.38 0.21 -4.55
C ILE A 15 -4.43 1.34 -4.51
N PRO A 16 -5.65 1.13 -5.01
CA PRO A 16 -6.69 2.15 -4.95
C PRO A 16 -7.18 2.34 -3.51
N LEU A 17 -7.49 3.59 -3.16
CA LEU A 17 -8.07 3.98 -1.88
C LEU A 17 -9.48 4.52 -2.10
N ALA A 18 -10.40 4.08 -1.24
CA ALA A 18 -11.72 4.65 -1.09
C ALA A 18 -12.01 4.76 0.40
N ILE A 19 -12.12 5.99 0.90
CA ILE A 19 -12.26 6.28 2.34
C ILE A 19 -13.51 7.13 2.53
N GLU A 20 -14.43 6.65 3.37
CA GLU A 20 -15.51 7.47 3.91
C GLU A 20 -15.00 8.19 5.17
N MET A 21 -14.96 9.52 5.12
CA MET A 21 -14.45 10.36 6.20
C MET A 21 -15.57 11.19 6.81
N ILE A 22 -15.59 11.30 8.15
CA ILE A 22 -16.52 12.16 8.89
C ILE A 22 -15.71 13.24 9.62
N VAL A 23 -16.03 14.50 9.38
CA VAL A 23 -15.41 15.66 10.06
C VAL A 23 -16.45 16.33 10.94
N ASP A 24 -16.14 16.50 12.22
CA ASP A 24 -16.99 17.22 13.18
C ASP A 24 -16.65 18.73 13.17
N LEU A 25 -17.62 19.56 12.80
CA LEU A 25 -17.47 21.01 12.68
C LEU A 25 -18.12 21.77 13.84
N ARG A 26 -18.22 21.16 15.02
CA ARG A 26 -18.88 21.66 16.24
C ARG A 26 -20.40 21.81 16.13
N LEU A 27 -20.90 22.34 15.01
CA LEU A 27 -22.33 22.53 14.74
C LEU A 27 -22.95 21.36 13.98
N ASP A 28 -22.17 20.66 13.16
CA ASP A 28 -22.62 19.54 12.35
C ASP A 28 -21.47 18.61 11.96
N LYS A 29 -21.78 17.34 11.66
CA LYS A 29 -20.84 16.34 11.14
C LYS A 29 -20.99 16.24 9.64
N GLN A 30 -19.90 16.46 8.92
CA GLN A 30 -19.87 16.41 7.46
C GLN A 30 -19.19 15.14 6.98
N ARG A 31 -19.78 14.52 5.96
CA ARG A 31 -19.23 13.32 5.30
C ARG A 31 -18.48 13.71 4.03
N PHE A 32 -17.35 13.08 3.81
CA PHE A 32 -16.52 13.23 2.63
C PHE A 32 -16.16 11.86 2.08
N MET A 33 -16.12 11.75 0.76
CA MET A 33 -15.49 10.62 0.09
C MET A 33 -14.09 11.04 -0.33
N VAL A 34 -13.10 10.25 0.05
CA VAL A 34 -11.71 10.45 -0.35
C VAL A 34 -11.32 9.28 -1.24
N ASP A 35 -11.02 9.60 -2.49
CA ASP A 35 -10.45 8.66 -3.43
C ASP A 35 -8.94 8.88 -3.49
N GLY A 36 -8.19 7.82 -3.76
CA GLY A 36 -6.75 7.93 -3.83
C GLY A 36 -6.05 6.72 -4.40
N GLU A 37 -4.74 6.79 -4.41
CA GLU A 37 -3.88 5.71 -4.87
C GLU A 37 -2.59 5.69 -4.05
N ILE A 38 -2.16 4.49 -3.65
CA ILE A 38 -0.85 4.25 -3.06
C ILE A 38 0.06 3.70 -4.15
N ALA A 39 1.17 4.36 -4.41
CA ALA A 39 2.26 3.82 -5.20
C ALA A 39 3.25 3.09 -4.29
N LEU A 40 3.43 1.79 -4.50
CA LEU A 40 4.44 0.97 -3.83
C LEU A 40 5.42 0.41 -4.85
N ARG A 41 6.63 0.13 -4.38
CA ARG A 41 7.64 -0.59 -5.14
C ARG A 41 8.03 -1.84 -4.39
N ALA A 42 8.08 -2.95 -5.09
CA ALA A 42 8.62 -4.19 -4.58
C ALA A 42 9.74 -4.69 -5.48
N SER A 43 10.74 -5.35 -4.91
CA SER A 43 11.73 -6.11 -5.66
C SER A 43 11.65 -7.57 -5.29
N ALA A 44 11.81 -8.45 -6.28
CA ALA A 44 11.91 -9.88 -6.03
C ALA A 44 13.24 -10.43 -6.56
N HIS A 45 13.83 -11.33 -5.80
CA HIS A 45 15.03 -12.03 -6.19
C HIS A 45 15.03 -13.46 -5.65
N ALA A 46 15.75 -14.34 -6.35
CA ALA A 46 15.94 -15.71 -5.89
C ALA A 46 17.04 -15.73 -4.81
N ALA A 47 16.84 -16.53 -3.77
CA ALA A 47 17.82 -16.80 -2.73
C ALA A 47 18.00 -18.32 -2.53
N GLU A 48 19.16 -18.72 -2.03
CA GLU A 48 19.42 -20.11 -1.67
C GLU A 48 18.54 -20.55 -0.47
N PRO A 49 18.12 -21.83 -0.40
CA PRO A 49 18.34 -22.91 -1.37
C PRO A 49 17.37 -22.91 -2.56
N LEU A 50 16.13 -22.44 -2.40
CA LEU A 50 15.16 -22.22 -3.48
C LEU A 50 14.03 -21.29 -2.99
N LEU A 51 14.43 -20.13 -2.49
CA LEU A 51 13.51 -19.13 -1.96
C LEU A 51 13.28 -18.02 -2.98
N LEU A 52 12.06 -17.50 -3.02
CA LEU A 52 11.77 -16.21 -3.64
C LEU A 52 11.56 -15.20 -2.52
N VAL A 53 12.42 -14.19 -2.46
CA VAL A 53 12.34 -13.11 -1.48
C VAL A 53 11.76 -11.87 -2.16
N ILE A 54 10.74 -11.29 -1.54
CA ILE A 54 10.06 -10.07 -2.00
C ILE A 54 10.33 -8.96 -0.99
N ASP A 55 11.15 -8.00 -1.37
CA ASP A 55 11.41 -6.80 -0.59
C ASP A 55 10.37 -5.74 -0.96
N VAL A 56 9.51 -5.34 -0.02
CA VAL A 56 8.52 -4.29 -0.24
C VAL A 56 9.00 -2.99 0.40
N GLY A 57 9.15 -1.94 -0.42
CA GLY A 57 9.52 -0.62 0.06
C GLY A 57 8.40 0.05 0.84
N LYS A 58 8.73 0.63 2.01
CA LYS A 58 7.77 1.42 2.80
C LYS A 58 7.41 2.71 2.06
N PRO A 59 6.11 3.04 1.92
CA PRO A 59 5.71 4.27 1.27
C PRO A 59 6.05 5.49 2.13
N ARG A 60 6.36 6.59 1.46
CA ARG A 60 6.38 7.92 2.05
C ARG A 60 5.04 8.61 1.79
N PRO A 61 4.70 9.69 2.52
CA PRO A 61 3.50 10.48 2.23
C PRO A 61 3.43 11.00 0.79
N SER A 62 4.58 11.22 0.14
CA SER A 62 4.68 11.62 -1.28
C SER A 62 4.22 10.54 -2.26
N ASP A 63 4.19 9.29 -1.82
CA ASP A 63 3.83 8.13 -2.64
C ASP A 63 2.32 7.83 -2.53
N ILE A 64 1.58 8.68 -1.80
CA ILE A 64 0.12 8.62 -1.61
C ILE A 64 -0.53 9.79 -2.35
N MET A 65 -1.40 9.48 -3.31
CA MET A 65 -2.26 10.46 -3.96
C MET A 65 -3.64 10.41 -3.30
N VAL A 66 -4.20 11.59 -2.99
CA VAL A 66 -5.53 11.71 -2.39
C VAL A 66 -6.29 12.83 -3.07
N HIS A 67 -7.59 12.59 -3.27
CA HIS A 67 -8.56 13.52 -3.82
C HIS A 67 -9.79 13.49 -2.94
N VAL A 68 -10.06 14.59 -2.24
CA VAL A 68 -11.28 14.71 -1.43
C VAL A 68 -12.39 15.26 -2.31
N ALA A 69 -13.34 14.40 -2.66
CA ALA A 69 -14.53 14.82 -3.37
C ALA A 69 -15.48 15.52 -2.39
N ALA A 70 -16.03 16.65 -2.82
CA ALA A 70 -17.05 17.31 -2.04
C ALA A 70 -18.12 17.92 -2.94
N THR A 71 -19.36 17.52 -2.66
CA THR A 71 -20.53 17.89 -3.44
C THR A 71 -20.92 19.36 -3.25
N SER A 72 -20.54 19.99 -2.13
CA SER A 72 -20.72 21.43 -1.90
C SER A 72 -19.83 21.95 -0.76
N ILE A 73 -18.67 22.55 -1.05
CA ILE A 73 -17.79 23.11 -0.01
C ILE A 73 -18.01 24.62 0.11
N ARG A 74 -18.38 25.09 1.32
CA ARG A 74 -18.31 26.52 1.69
C ARG A 74 -16.86 26.91 2.00
N GLY A 75 -16.43 28.15 1.74
CA GLY A 75 -15.02 28.57 1.88
C GLY A 75 -14.33 28.22 3.21
N GLU A 76 -15.06 28.19 4.33
CA GLU A 76 -14.53 27.77 5.64
C GLU A 76 -14.16 26.27 5.69
N LEU A 77 -14.95 25.40 5.03
CA LEU A 77 -14.66 23.97 4.92
C LEU A 77 -13.47 23.69 4.00
N LEU A 78 -13.23 24.51 2.96
CA LEU A 78 -12.08 24.32 2.05
C LEU A 78 -10.76 24.35 2.80
N ARG A 79 -10.61 25.26 3.78
CA ARG A 79 -9.39 25.38 4.58
C ARG A 79 -9.17 24.16 5.48
N ILE A 80 -10.24 23.54 5.96
CA ILE A 80 -10.17 22.33 6.79
C ILE A 80 -9.76 21.15 5.91
N VAL A 81 -10.44 20.94 4.78
CA VAL A 81 -10.14 19.86 3.83
C VAL A 81 -8.70 19.94 3.33
N ALA A 82 -8.23 21.13 2.94
CA ALA A 82 -6.86 21.33 2.47
C ALA A 82 -5.78 20.94 3.51
N GLY A 83 -6.06 21.08 4.82
CA GLY A 83 -5.17 20.62 5.88
C GLY A 83 -5.24 19.10 6.12
N VAL A 84 -6.40 18.49 5.88
CA VAL A 84 -6.66 17.07 6.11
C VAL A 84 -5.97 16.19 5.07
N ASP A 85 -5.84 16.62 3.81
CA ASP A 85 -5.17 15.83 2.76
C ASP A 85 -3.73 15.42 3.12
N GLY A 86 -2.98 16.33 3.73
CA GLY A 86 -1.61 16.04 4.18
C GLY A 86 -1.60 15.01 5.32
N GLU A 87 -2.58 15.12 6.20
CA GLU A 87 -2.73 14.22 7.34
C GLU A 87 -3.18 12.82 6.91
N ILE A 88 -4.08 12.71 5.94
CA ILE A 88 -4.48 11.43 5.33
C ILE A 88 -3.24 10.76 4.74
N ARG A 89 -2.46 11.46 3.91
CA ARG A 89 -1.24 10.91 3.31
C ARG A 89 -0.26 10.41 4.34
N ARG A 90 -0.05 11.19 5.42
CA ARG A 90 0.83 10.82 6.53
C ARG A 90 0.32 9.57 7.25
N TYR A 91 -0.95 9.53 7.59
CA TYR A 91 -1.57 8.42 8.29
C TYR A 91 -1.50 7.13 7.47
N ILE A 92 -1.91 7.19 6.19
CA ILE A 92 -1.90 6.03 5.29
C ILE A 92 -0.48 5.51 5.08
N ALA A 93 0.50 6.39 4.83
CA ALA A 93 1.89 5.96 4.68
C ALA A 93 2.38 5.20 5.92
N GLN A 94 2.11 5.72 7.13
CA GLN A 94 2.49 5.06 8.38
C GLN A 94 1.74 3.73 8.57
N HIS A 95 0.44 3.71 8.29
CA HIS A 95 -0.38 2.51 8.42
C HIS A 95 0.14 1.40 7.50
N VAL A 96 0.38 1.71 6.23
CA VAL A 96 0.92 0.74 5.26
C VAL A 96 2.33 0.30 5.64
N ALA A 97 3.18 1.21 6.13
CA ALA A 97 4.50 0.83 6.64
C ALA A 97 4.40 -0.17 7.80
N ASN A 98 3.48 0.05 8.74
CA ASN A 98 3.24 -0.88 9.84
C ASN A 98 2.68 -2.22 9.36
N GLU A 99 1.82 -2.20 8.34
CA GLU A 99 1.26 -3.42 7.73
C GLU A 99 2.34 -4.23 7.02
N ILE A 100 3.28 -3.56 6.33
CA ILE A 100 4.46 -4.19 5.73
C ILE A 100 5.35 -4.84 6.81
N ASP A 101 5.48 -4.19 7.97
CA ASP A 101 6.25 -4.71 9.12
C ASP A 101 5.50 -5.79 9.92
N SER A 102 4.23 -6.08 9.60
CA SER A 102 3.46 -7.07 10.34
C SER A 102 4.10 -8.46 10.20
N PRO A 103 4.10 -9.31 11.24
CA PRO A 103 4.70 -10.64 11.17
C PRO A 103 4.14 -11.50 10.03
N GLN A 104 2.84 -11.34 9.74
CA GLN A 104 2.18 -12.03 8.64
C GLN A 104 2.70 -11.56 7.28
N SER A 105 2.84 -10.24 7.07
CA SER A 105 3.41 -9.68 5.84
C SER A 105 4.86 -10.08 5.64
N GLN A 106 5.68 -10.03 6.69
CA GLN A 106 7.08 -10.45 6.64
C GLN A 106 7.21 -11.95 6.32
N ALA A 107 6.36 -12.80 6.90
CA ALA A 107 6.33 -14.22 6.55
C ALA A 107 5.94 -14.45 5.08
N ALA A 108 4.98 -13.67 4.56
CA ALA A 108 4.55 -13.76 3.16
C ALA A 108 5.58 -13.22 2.14
N GLN A 109 6.56 -12.43 2.58
CA GLN A 109 7.65 -11.93 1.73
C GLN A 109 8.67 -13.01 1.36
N VAL A 110 8.67 -14.15 2.06
CA VAL A 110 9.57 -15.29 1.78
C VAL A 110 8.73 -16.48 1.32
N ILE A 111 8.88 -16.83 0.05
CA ILE A 111 8.15 -17.94 -0.56
C ILE A 111 9.11 -19.12 -0.73
N ASP A 112 8.80 -20.24 -0.09
CA ASP A 112 9.48 -21.51 -0.29
C ASP A 112 8.97 -22.18 -1.58
N VAL A 113 9.66 -21.90 -2.68
CA VAL A 113 9.25 -22.38 -4.01
C VAL A 113 9.33 -23.90 -4.10
N ALA A 114 10.26 -24.54 -3.36
CA ALA A 114 10.37 -26.01 -3.36
C ALA A 114 9.12 -26.64 -2.76
N LYS A 115 8.66 -26.09 -1.62
CA LYS A 115 7.45 -26.55 -0.95
C LYS A 115 6.19 -26.33 -1.81
N GLU A 116 6.04 -25.15 -2.41
CA GLU A 116 4.90 -24.84 -3.27
C GLU A 116 4.83 -25.76 -4.49
N LEU A 117 5.98 -26.05 -5.12
CA LEU A 117 6.06 -26.94 -6.27
C LEU A 117 5.75 -28.39 -5.92
N ALA A 118 6.25 -28.88 -4.78
CA ALA A 118 5.93 -30.23 -4.30
C ALA A 118 4.42 -30.41 -4.06
N ALA A 119 3.78 -29.45 -3.40
CA ALA A 119 2.34 -29.47 -3.16
C ALA A 119 1.52 -29.46 -4.46
N ALA A 120 1.97 -28.72 -5.48
CA ALA A 120 1.30 -28.66 -6.78
C ALA A 120 1.41 -29.99 -7.56
N TRP A 121 2.50 -30.73 -7.41
CA TRP A 121 2.65 -32.04 -8.05
C TRP A 121 1.92 -33.17 -7.32
N ASP A 122 1.87 -33.15 -6.00
CA ASP A 122 1.13 -34.14 -5.22
C ASP A 122 -0.40 -34.03 -5.40
N SER A 123 -0.87 -32.91 -5.97
CA SER A 123 -2.28 -32.64 -6.25
C SER A 123 -2.67 -32.79 -7.73
N ALA A 124 -1.74 -33.18 -8.60
CA ALA A 124 -1.93 -33.43 -10.03
C ALA A 124 -2.06 -34.93 -10.34
#